data_AF-A0A958EPU3-F1
#
_entry.id   AF-A0A958EPU3-F1
#
_cell.length_a   1.000
_cell.length_b   1.000
_cell.length_c   1.000
_cell.angle_alpha   90.00
_cell.angle_beta   90.00
_cell.angle_gamma   90.00
#
_symmetry.space_group_name_H-M   'P 1'
#
loop_
_entity.id
_entity.type
_entity.pdbx_description
1 polymer ?
#
loop_
_entity_poly.entity_id
_entity_poly.type
_entity_poly.pdbx_seq_one_letter_code
_entity_poly.pdbx_strand_id
1 'polypeptide(L)'
;MNSGRLFSIGSYILIFASLAHLSGHFAKKIPKNESEKQLLDLAVSYRFQTYGSIERTFIDFLDGFSLSFSLSTFFVGLVNLVIVKLANDHQKLVSTITLINSVTCLLFFIITITYLVLPLIIFYGLASSFFLIAFIQQKYAKI
;
A
#
# COMPACT_ATOMS: atom_id res chain seq x y z
N MET A 1 -4.02 -21.21 13.11
CA MET A 1 -3.18 -20.94 11.93
C MET A 1 -1.80 -20.55 12.42
N ASN A 2 -0.72 -21.07 11.84
CA ASN A 2 0.64 -20.71 12.26
C ASN A 2 1.02 -19.30 11.79
N SER A 3 2.03 -18.70 12.42
CA SER A 3 2.46 -17.32 12.15
C SER A 3 2.93 -17.11 10.70
N GLY A 4 3.56 -18.11 10.09
CA GLY A 4 3.98 -18.06 8.68
C GLY A 4 2.81 -17.91 7.71
N ARG A 5 1.69 -18.61 7.95
CA ARG A 5 0.46 -18.47 7.14
C ARG A 5 -0.18 -17.09 7.33
N LEU A 6 -0.27 -16.60 8.57
CA LEU A 6 -0.79 -15.24 8.84
C LEU A 6 0.05 -14.16 8.13
N PHE A 7 1.37 -14.26 8.22
CA PHE A 7 2.30 -13.38 7.52
C PHE A 7 2.12 -13.45 5.99
N SER A 8 1.97 -14.66 5.44
CA SER A 8 1.72 -14.85 4.00
C SER A 8 0.39 -14.22 3.58
N ILE A 9 -0.67 -14.36 4.38
CA ILE A 9 -1.98 -13.73 4.11
C ILE A 9 -1.84 -12.20 4.10
N GLY A 10 -1.19 -11.60 5.11
CA GLY A 10 -0.91 -10.16 5.12
C GLY A 10 -0.17 -9.70 3.86
N SER A 11 0.76 -10.53 3.37
CA SER A 11 1.53 -10.26 2.15
C SER A 11 0.67 -10.33 0.88
N TYR A 12 -0.22 -11.33 0.77
CA TYR A 12 -1.19 -11.39 -0.33
C TYR A 12 -2.18 -10.22 -0.29
N ILE A 13 -2.60 -9.79 0.90
CA ILE A 13 -3.47 -8.62 1.05
C ILE A 13 -2.77 -7.37 0.50
N LEU A 14 -1.47 -7.16 0.75
CA LEU A 14 -0.72 -6.03 0.15
C LEU A 14 -0.67 -6.13 -1.38
N ILE A 15 -0.45 -7.32 -1.93
CA ILE A 15 -0.50 -7.53 -3.38
C ILE A 15 -1.88 -7.16 -3.93
N PHE A 16 -2.97 -7.66 -3.34
CA PHE A 16 -4.31 -7.31 -3.79
C PHE A 16 -4.65 -5.83 -3.60
N ALA A 17 -4.16 -5.19 -2.53
CA ALA A 17 -4.28 -3.76 -2.31
C ALA A 17 -3.64 -2.96 -3.44
N SER A 18 -2.43 -3.36 -3.85
CA SER A 18 -1.71 -2.71 -4.95
C SER A 18 -2.42 -2.87 -6.29
N LEU A 19 -2.96 -4.06 -6.58
CA LEU A 19 -3.71 -4.33 -7.81
C LEU A 19 -5.04 -3.57 -7.82
N ALA A 20 -5.74 -3.51 -6.69
CA ALA A 20 -6.96 -2.74 -6.55
C ALA A 20 -6.69 -1.23 -6.75
N HIS A 21 -5.64 -0.68 -6.13
CA HIS A 21 -5.25 0.71 -6.34
C HIS A 21 -4.91 0.99 -7.81
N LEU A 22 -4.10 0.12 -8.42
CA LEU A 22 -3.69 0.26 -9.82
C LEU A 22 -4.89 0.17 -10.78
N SER A 23 -5.89 -0.66 -10.48
CA SER A 23 -7.11 -0.71 -11.28
C SER A 23 -7.88 0.61 -11.24
N GLY A 24 -7.93 1.27 -10.07
CA GLY A 24 -8.55 2.57 -9.90
C GLY A 24 -7.79 3.70 -10.61
N HIS A 25 -6.47 3.58 -10.74
CA HIS A 25 -5.65 4.52 -11.48
C HIS A 25 -6.06 4.61 -12.96
N PHE A 26 -6.38 3.48 -13.60
CA PHE A 26 -6.82 3.44 -15.00
C PHE A 26 -8.32 3.73 -15.20
N ALA A 27 -9.06 4.01 -14.13
CA ALA A 27 -10.47 4.36 -14.25
C ALA A 27 -10.63 5.72 -14.96
N LYS A 28 -11.57 5.79 -15.90
CA LYS A 28 -11.86 7.03 -16.63
C LYS A 28 -12.41 8.09 -15.68
N LYS A 29 -11.79 9.27 -15.70
CA LYS A 29 -12.26 10.47 -15.00
C LYS A 29 -13.28 11.17 -15.90
N ILE A 30 -14.58 10.93 -15.66
CA ILE A 30 -15.68 11.52 -16.42
C ILE A 30 -16.34 12.59 -15.54
N PRO A 31 -16.18 13.90 -15.85
CA PRO A 31 -16.81 14.95 -15.06
C PRO A 31 -18.34 14.88 -15.19
N LYS A 32 -19.05 15.04 -14.08
CA LYS A 32 -20.51 14.95 -14.01
C LYS A 32 -21.22 16.30 -14.12
N ASN A 33 -20.47 17.40 -14.03
CA ASN A 33 -20.96 18.77 -14.10
C ASN A 33 -19.82 19.72 -14.52
N GLU A 34 -20.16 20.98 -14.80
CA GLU A 34 -19.20 21.99 -15.27
C GLU A 34 -18.10 22.29 -14.24
N SER A 35 -18.41 22.26 -12.94
CA SER A 35 -17.41 22.47 -11.90
C SER A 35 -16.37 21.35 -11.88
N GLU A 36 -16.80 20.09 -11.98
CA GLU A 36 -15.89 18.94 -12.09
C GLU A 36 -15.05 19.00 -13.38
N LYS A 37 -15.63 19.49 -14.48
CA LYS A 37 -14.91 19.69 -15.74
C LYS A 37 -13.83 20.76 -15.58
N GLN A 38 -14.14 21.92 -14.98
CA GLN A 38 -13.15 22.97 -14.70
C GLN A 38 -12.01 22.48 -13.80
N LEU A 39 -12.32 21.67 -12.78
CA LEU A 39 -11.31 21.07 -11.91
C LEU A 39 -10.41 20.10 -12.67
N LEU A 40 -11.01 19.24 -13.51
CA LEU A 40 -10.24 18.32 -14.34
C LEU A 40 -9.35 19.06 -15.34
N ASP A 41 -9.91 20.07 -16.03
CA ASP A 41 -9.19 20.91 -16.98
C ASP A 41 -8.00 21.61 -16.31
N LEU A 42 -8.20 22.18 -15.11
CA LEU A 42 -7.11 22.79 -14.34
C LEU A 42 -6.05 21.75 -13.95
N ALA A 43 -6.46 20.56 -13.50
CA ALA A 43 -5.55 19.50 -13.09
C ALA A 43 -4.66 18.98 -14.24
N VAL A 44 -5.18 18.95 -15.48
CA VAL A 44 -4.44 18.48 -16.66
C VAL A 44 -3.67 19.60 -17.39
N SER A 45 -4.04 20.87 -17.20
CA SER A 45 -3.45 21.98 -17.96
C SER A 45 -2.52 22.87 -17.15
N TYR A 46 -2.78 23.06 -15.85
CA TYR A 46 -1.93 23.88 -15.01
C TYR A 46 -0.58 23.18 -14.78
N ARG A 47 0.50 23.87 -15.16
CA ARG A 47 1.87 23.41 -14.97
C ARG A 47 2.49 24.14 -13.79
N PHE A 48 3.14 23.39 -12.92
CA PHE A 48 3.96 23.92 -11.83
C PHE A 48 5.36 23.35 -11.88
N GLN A 49 6.32 24.12 -11.38
CA GLN A 49 7.70 23.68 -11.29
C GLN A 49 7.86 22.68 -10.14
N THR A 50 8.48 21.55 -10.46
CA THR A 50 8.94 20.56 -9.50
C THR A 50 10.47 20.66 -9.34
N TYR A 51 11.07 19.76 -8.55
CA TYR A 51 12.52 19.75 -8.35
C TYR A 51 13.29 19.77 -9.69
N GLY A 52 14.35 20.60 -9.74
CA GLY A 52 15.22 20.70 -10.91
C GLY A 52 14.60 21.44 -12.11
N SER A 53 13.65 22.34 -11.87
CA SER A 53 12.98 23.15 -12.91
C SER A 53 12.17 22.33 -13.92
N ILE A 54 11.83 21.07 -13.60
CA ILE A 54 10.96 20.23 -14.43
C ILE A 54 9.51 20.66 -14.20
N GLU A 55 8.80 21.01 -15.26
CA GLU A 55 7.37 21.34 -15.17
C GLU A 55 6.50 20.10 -15.30
N ARG A 56 5.52 19.98 -14.39
CA ARG A 56 4.53 18.89 -14.37
C ARG A 56 3.13 19.45 -14.17
N THR A 57 2.15 18.72 -14.69
CA THR A 57 0.75 18.96 -14.35
C THR A 57 0.40 18.28 -13.03
N PHE A 58 -0.75 18.64 -12.44
CA PHE A 58 -1.20 17.97 -11.23
C PHE A 58 -1.51 16.50 -11.49
N ILE A 59 -2.06 16.17 -12.66
CA ILE A 59 -2.27 14.79 -13.09
C ILE A 59 -0.96 14.03 -13.24
N ASP A 60 0.07 14.60 -13.88
CA ASP A 60 1.38 13.92 -13.99
C ASP A 60 1.95 13.54 -12.62
N PHE A 61 1.82 14.44 -11.64
CA PHE A 61 2.28 14.21 -10.27
C PHE A 61 1.50 13.10 -9.58
N LEU A 62 0.16 13.14 -9.64
CA LEU A 62 -0.69 12.12 -9.06
C LEU A 62 -0.48 10.75 -9.71
N ASP A 63 -0.28 10.71 -11.03
CA ASP A 63 -0.06 9.49 -11.77
C ASP A 63 1.28 8.86 -11.37
N GLY A 64 2.35 9.66 -11.30
CA GLY A 64 3.66 9.22 -10.81
C GLY A 64 3.60 8.68 -9.38
N PHE A 65 2.89 9.36 -8.48
CA PHE A 65 2.70 8.91 -7.09
C PHE A 65 1.92 7.59 -7.03
N SER A 66 0.78 7.51 -7.73
CA SER A 66 -0.10 6.33 -7.74
C SER A 66 0.58 5.08 -8.30
N LEU A 67 1.32 5.22 -9.41
CA LEU A 67 2.09 4.12 -10.00
C LEU A 67 3.22 3.67 -9.07
N SER A 68 3.98 4.62 -8.51
CA SER A 68 5.09 4.32 -7.59
C SER A 68 4.60 3.64 -6.31
N PHE A 69 3.48 4.11 -5.77
CA PHE A 69 2.82 3.53 -4.61
C PHE A 69 2.34 2.09 -4.86
N SER A 70 1.69 1.87 -6.02
CA SER A 70 1.24 0.53 -6.44
C SER A 70 2.41 -0.43 -6.57
N LEU A 71 3.44 -0.01 -7.30
CA LEU A 71 4.63 -0.82 -7.54
C LEU A 71 5.35 -1.16 -6.23
N SER A 72 5.56 -0.18 -5.36
CA SER A 72 6.23 -0.37 -4.07
C SER A 72 5.44 -1.33 -3.17
N THR A 73 4.13 -1.15 -3.05
CA THR A 73 3.26 -2.00 -2.22
C THR A 73 3.23 -3.44 -2.74
N PHE A 74 3.15 -3.61 -4.07
CA PHE A 74 3.23 -4.90 -4.73
C PHE A 74 4.54 -5.61 -4.41
N PHE A 75 5.68 -4.91 -4.57
CA PHE A 75 7.00 -5.46 -4.28
C PHE A 75 7.19 -5.82 -2.82
N VAL A 76 6.71 -5.01 -1.87
CA VAL A 76 6.75 -5.36 -0.44
C VAL A 76 6.01 -6.68 -0.19
N GLY A 77 4.81 -6.84 -0.77
CA GLY A 77 4.07 -8.10 -0.70
C GLY A 77 4.84 -9.29 -1.28
N LEU A 78 5.45 -9.15 -2.45
CA LEU A 78 6.26 -10.19 -3.08
C LEU A 78 7.51 -10.55 -2.26
N VAL A 79 8.26 -9.54 -1.82
CA VAL A 79 9.47 -9.73 -1.01
C VAL A 79 9.12 -10.45 0.29
N ASN A 80 8.01 -10.09 0.95
CA ASN A 80 7.53 -10.81 2.12
C ASN A 80 7.29 -12.31 1.81
N LEU A 81 6.60 -12.63 0.71
CA LEU A 81 6.38 -14.04 0.31
C LEU A 81 7.67 -14.81 0.02
N VAL A 82 8.67 -14.15 -0.56
CA VAL A 82 10.00 -14.74 -0.76
C VAL A 82 10.68 -14.99 0.59
N ILE A 83 10.65 -14.01 1.48
CA ILE A 83 11.29 -14.09 2.80
C ILE A 83 10.68 -15.21 3.64
N VAL A 84 9.36 -15.32 3.73
CA VAL A 84 8.73 -16.38 4.54
C VAL A 84 9.02 -17.79 4.01
N LYS A 85 9.29 -17.93 2.71
CA LYS A 85 9.66 -19.20 2.08
C LYS A 85 11.14 -19.54 2.28
N LEU A 86 12.03 -18.55 2.30
CA LEU A 86 13.48 -18.76 2.35
C LEU A 86 14.06 -18.68 3.76
N ALA A 87 13.38 -18.05 4.71
CA ALA A 87 13.88 -17.81 6.06
C ALA A 87 13.77 -19.04 6.98
N ASN A 88 13.99 -20.26 6.45
CA ASN A 88 13.68 -21.57 7.04
C ASN A 88 14.02 -21.71 8.54
N ASP A 89 15.03 -21.00 9.07
CA ASP A 89 15.34 -20.95 10.51
C ASP A 89 15.62 -19.54 11.07
N HIS A 90 15.43 -18.48 10.29
CA HIS A 90 15.73 -17.11 10.71
C HIS A 90 14.54 -16.44 11.41
N GLN A 91 14.07 -17.01 12.51
CA GLN A 91 12.88 -16.52 13.23
C GLN A 91 12.98 -15.04 13.63
N LYS A 92 14.17 -14.58 14.04
CA LYS A 92 14.41 -13.17 14.39
C LYS A 92 14.19 -12.25 13.19
N LEU A 93 14.68 -12.63 12.01
CA LEU A 93 14.49 -11.86 10.77
C LEU A 93 13.01 -11.75 10.42
N VAL A 94 12.29 -12.88 10.40
CA VAL A 94 10.85 -12.93 10.10
C VAL A 94 10.08 -12.08 11.10
N SER A 95 10.42 -12.15 12.40
CA SER A 95 9.74 -11.37 13.44
C SER A 95 9.98 -9.87 13.31
N THR A 96 11.21 -9.44 13.04
CA THR A 96 11.53 -8.03 12.80
C THR A 96 10.77 -7.50 11.58
N ILE A 97 10.74 -8.25 10.48
CA ILE A 97 10.02 -7.84 9.27
C ILE A 97 8.51 -7.83 9.50
N THR A 98 7.98 -8.79 10.26
CA THR A 98 6.56 -8.82 10.63
C THR A 98 6.17 -7.57 11.43
N LEU A 99 7.00 -7.16 12.39
CA LEU A 99 6.78 -5.93 13.16
C LEU A 99 6.82 -4.68 12.27
N ILE A 100 7.83 -4.56 11.41
CA ILE A 100 7.96 -3.44 10.48
C ILE A 100 6.72 -3.34 9.60
N ASN A 101 6.32 -4.44 8.96
CA ASN A 101 5.11 -4.47 8.14
C ASN A 101 3.85 -4.10 8.93
N SER A 102 3.71 -4.59 10.17
CA SER A 102 2.56 -4.27 11.03
C SER A 102 2.49 -2.77 11.33
N VAL A 103 3.60 -2.16 11.75
CA VAL A 103 3.67 -0.72 12.04
C VAL A 103 3.45 0.11 10.78
N THR A 104 4.11 -0.23 9.68
CA THR A 104 3.94 0.48 8.40
C THR A 104 2.49 0.40 7.93
N CYS A 105 1.86 -0.78 7.94
CA CYS A 105 0.46 -0.93 7.54
C CYS A 105 -0.49 -0.17 8.48
N LEU A 106 -0.20 -0.12 9.79
CA LEU A 106 -0.98 0.65 10.75
C LEU A 106 -0.89 2.17 10.46
N LEU A 107 0.29 2.68 10.16
CA LEU A 107 0.47 4.09 9.79
C LEU A 107 -0.27 4.42 8.50
N PHE A 108 -0.15 3.57 7.47
CA PHE A 108 -0.94 3.73 6.26
C PHE A 108 -2.44 3.66 6.53
N PHE A 109 -2.90 2.74 7.39
CA PHE A 109 -4.29 2.66 7.78
C PHE A 109 -4.80 3.97 8.41
N ILE A 110 -4.06 4.54 9.37
CA ILE A 110 -4.41 5.82 10.01
C ILE A 110 -4.47 6.97 8.98
N ILE A 111 -3.47 7.06 8.10
CA ILE A 111 -3.45 8.06 7.02
C ILE A 111 -4.66 7.86 6.10
N THR A 112 -4.96 6.61 5.73
CA THR A 112 -6.05 6.31 4.80
C THR A 112 -7.44 6.62 5.37
N ILE A 113 -7.64 6.44 6.68
CA ILE A 113 -8.89 6.85 7.36
C ILE A 113 -9.10 8.36 7.25
N THR A 114 -8.01 9.13 7.33
CA THR A 114 -8.09 10.60 7.39
C THR A 114 -8.21 11.21 6.01
N TYR A 115 -7.55 10.64 5.00
CA TYR A 115 -7.33 11.31 3.72
C TYR A 115 -7.77 10.52 2.48
N LEU A 116 -8.07 9.22 2.59
CA LEU A 116 -8.18 8.35 1.41
C LEU A 116 -9.47 7.51 1.36
N VAL A 117 -9.61 6.78 0.27
CA VAL A 117 -10.81 6.02 -0.10
C VAL A 117 -10.94 4.69 0.63
N LEU A 118 -12.20 4.25 0.81
CA LEU A 118 -12.60 3.05 1.55
C LEU A 118 -11.82 1.75 1.21
N PRO A 119 -11.48 1.44 -0.05
CA PRO A 119 -10.73 0.22 -0.35
C PRO A 119 -9.39 0.14 0.38
N LEU A 120 -8.63 1.24 0.42
CA LEU A 120 -7.32 1.27 1.09
C LEU A 120 -7.44 1.10 2.59
N ILE A 121 -8.49 1.66 3.21
CA ILE A 121 -8.80 1.49 4.63
C ILE A 121 -8.97 0.01 4.95
N ILE A 122 -9.76 -0.71 4.14
CA ILE A 122 -10.01 -2.15 4.34
C ILE A 122 -8.72 -2.94 4.18
N PHE A 123 -7.97 -2.74 3.09
CA PHE A 123 -6.77 -3.52 2.82
C PHE A 123 -5.67 -3.30 3.87
N TYR A 124 -5.35 -2.05 4.22
CA TYR A 124 -4.31 -1.78 5.21
C TYR A 124 -4.73 -2.15 6.63
N GLY A 125 -6.01 -2.00 6.97
CA GLY A 125 -6.56 -2.45 8.25
C GLY A 125 -6.43 -3.97 8.43
N LEU A 126 -6.82 -4.73 7.39
CA LEU A 126 -6.67 -6.19 7.39
C LEU A 126 -5.19 -6.60 7.40
N ALA A 127 -4.35 -6.06 6.51
CA ALA A 127 -2.93 -6.39 6.46
C ALA A 127 -2.24 -6.12 7.80
N SER A 128 -2.49 -4.95 8.40
CA SER A 128 -1.96 -4.58 9.72
C SER A 128 -2.37 -5.58 10.79
N SER A 129 -3.64 -5.99 10.82
CA SER A 129 -4.16 -6.97 11.77
C SER A 129 -3.52 -8.34 11.60
N PHE A 130 -3.38 -8.84 10.37
CA PHE A 130 -2.73 -10.13 10.08
C PHE A 130 -1.25 -10.12 10.48
N PHE A 131 -0.51 -9.06 10.16
CA PHE A 131 0.89 -8.93 10.58
C PHE A 131 1.02 -8.78 12.10
N LEU A 132 0.13 -8.04 12.75
CA LEU A 132 0.15 -7.89 14.21
C LEU A 132 -0.09 -9.23 14.92
N ILE A 133 -1.09 -9.99 14.49
CA ILE A 133 -1.38 -11.32 15.05
C ILE A 133 -0.20 -12.26 14.78
N ALA A 134 0.38 -12.24 13.58
CA ALA A 134 1.57 -13.03 13.26
C ALA A 134 2.76 -12.69 14.18
N PHE A 135 2.99 -11.40 14.44
CA PHE A 135 4.07 -10.93 15.31
C PHE A 135 3.85 -11.37 16.77
N ILE A 136 2.63 -11.18 17.29
CA ILE A 136 2.26 -11.63 18.64
C ILE A 136 2.50 -13.14 18.74
N GLN A 137 2.04 -13.94 17.77
CA GLN A 137 2.30 -15.38 17.79
C GLN A 137 3.78 -15.72 17.76
N GLN A 138 4.61 -15.07 16.94
CA GLN A 138 6.06 -15.33 16.93
C GLN A 138 6.73 -14.99 18.27
N LYS A 139 6.24 -13.96 18.97
CA LYS A 139 6.78 -13.53 20.26
C LYS A 139 6.38 -14.47 21.41
N TYR A 140 5.14 -14.96 21.40
CA TYR A 140 4.56 -15.73 22.51
C TYR A 140 4.49 -17.24 22.28
N ALA A 141 4.66 -17.73 21.05
CA ALA A 141 4.69 -19.16 20.73
C ALA A 141 6.09 -19.80 20.93
N LYS A 142 6.92 -19.25 21.83
CA LYS A 142 8.08 -19.99 22.35
C LYS A 142 7.58 -21.14 23.24
N ILE A 143 7.23 -22.25 22.61
CA ILE A 143 7.20 -23.61 23.19
C ILE A 143 8.14 -24.44 22.34
#